data_AF-A0A7X4C287-F1
#
_entry.id   AF-A0A7X4C287-F1
#
_cell.length_a   1.000
_cell.length_b   1.000
_cell.length_c   1.000
_cell.angle_alpha   90.00
_cell.angle_beta   90.00
_cell.angle_gamma   90.00
#
_symmetry.space_group_name_H-M   'P 1'
#
loop_
_entity.id
_entity.type
_entity.pdbx_description
1 polymer ?
#
loop_
_entity_poly.entity_id
_entity_poly.type
_entity_poly.pdbx_seq_one_letter_code
_entity_poly.pdbx_strand_id
1 'polypeptide(L)'
;ALVDRQGRLVGMMSAIFASAGDTDIGINFAVSSELLLRVAEALISDGRVEYPAPGWRLEAAGRDRLARLAAPLVGAVSEGGPAARAGIRPGDTILKIGARRVRTPRDAVAALAVIRDPAAPLDIALLRGGQERVVALSFDAAPKAADPPDRPEATVDCPHPAPVCRVRQAVFPVSSFDPAASATRIGPALLVTNRHVVADRVNAVVHTPGGPRDARVVSSAYPGDLVLVAVPGLPADGFVPDLDGEVPDDGEFYAVGVDVARREVRVFDPGVLIAGPAEGAHLGRLHIRSRMQPGVSGGALVDERGQLVGIAVGGGEGRFEALPLDAVRSLLALRSDANAAETTGRLGAAFADCAAGMDAFRGRETDRTDRAELVETCAAARNHGQLLEAGRLLARAGDFDAAIALHGQAADQVPNSINARISLLVSLQLGGRFDEMTEHARRLMRMAPEDPQALRFAIQSGVWGNEPELAEEGYRALLKADPRQAEAARRFIDAAPPAPRRR
;
A
#
# COMPACT_ATOMS: atom_id res chain seq x y z
N ALA A 1 7.64 -12.25 17.71
CA ALA A 1 6.93 -11.93 18.98
C ALA A 1 7.96 -11.44 20.00
N LEU A 2 7.60 -10.50 20.87
CA LEU A 2 8.41 -10.08 22.03
C LEU A 2 7.84 -10.74 23.27
N VAL A 3 8.66 -11.50 24.00
CA VAL A 3 8.26 -12.29 25.17
C VAL A 3 9.14 -11.94 26.38
N ASP A 4 8.59 -12.01 27.58
CA ASP A 4 9.35 -11.84 28.82
C ASP A 4 10.10 -13.12 29.25
N ARG A 5 10.84 -13.06 30.37
CA ARG A 5 11.64 -14.20 30.88
C ARG A 5 10.79 -15.40 31.32
N GLN A 6 9.48 -15.23 31.44
CA GLN A 6 8.50 -16.27 31.77
C GLN A 6 7.77 -16.79 30.52
N GLY A 7 8.13 -16.31 29.32
CA GLY A 7 7.51 -16.71 28.06
C GLY A 7 6.19 -16.02 27.76
N ARG A 8 5.80 -14.97 28.50
CA ARG A 8 4.55 -14.25 28.25
C ARG A 8 4.71 -13.27 27.11
N LEU A 9 3.73 -13.20 26.21
CA LEU A 9 3.71 -12.25 25.10
C LEU A 9 3.53 -10.82 25.62
N VAL A 10 4.57 -9.99 25.49
CA VAL A 10 4.55 -8.58 25.89
C VAL A 10 4.42 -7.63 24.69
N GLY A 11 4.63 -8.12 23.46
CA GLY A 11 4.41 -7.32 22.26
C GLY A 11 4.64 -8.06 20.95
N MET A 12 4.31 -7.41 19.84
CA MET A 12 4.62 -7.83 18.48
C MET A 12 5.65 -6.89 17.89
N MET A 13 6.74 -7.47 17.37
CA MET A 13 7.78 -6.73 16.66
C MET A 13 7.14 -6.00 15.49
N SER A 14 7.22 -4.68 15.49
CA SER A 14 6.48 -3.83 14.55
C SER A 14 7.41 -3.01 13.65
N ALA A 15 8.63 -2.74 14.09
CA ALA A 15 9.66 -2.09 13.28
C ALA A 15 11.06 -2.37 13.84
N ILE A 16 12.03 -2.52 12.95
CA ILE A 16 13.47 -2.45 13.25
C ILE A 16 13.91 -1.07 12.81
N PHE A 17 14.61 -0.32 13.66
CA PHE A 17 15.24 0.92 13.18
C PHE A 17 16.51 0.53 12.42
N ALA A 18 16.40 0.45 11.10
CA ALA A 18 17.51 0.73 10.21
C ALA A 18 17.32 2.18 9.74
N SER A 19 18.16 3.10 10.19
CA SER A 19 18.28 4.39 9.51
C SER A 19 18.62 4.12 8.05
N ALA A 20 18.09 4.91 7.11
CA ALA A 20 18.42 4.79 5.70
C ALA A 20 19.95 4.97 5.51
N GLY A 21 20.65 3.83 5.46
CA GLY A 21 22.11 3.71 5.49
C GLY A 21 22.74 3.48 6.87
N ASP A 22 22.45 2.36 7.56
CA ASP A 22 23.41 1.45 8.22
C ASP A 22 22.69 0.37 9.06
N THR A 23 23.43 -0.69 9.38
CA THR A 23 23.12 -1.92 10.13
C THR A 23 22.11 -1.84 11.30
N ASP A 24 21.52 -3.00 11.65
CA ASP A 24 20.73 -3.17 12.88
C ASP A 24 21.58 -2.82 14.10
N ILE A 25 21.27 -1.69 14.75
CA ILE A 25 21.96 -1.20 15.96
C ILE A 25 21.50 -1.92 17.24
N GLY A 26 20.71 -3.00 17.13
CA GLY A 26 20.25 -3.80 18.27
C GLY A 26 19.06 -3.21 19.02
N ILE A 27 18.34 -2.24 18.42
CA ILE A 27 17.14 -1.63 19.00
C ILE A 27 15.94 -1.97 18.14
N ASN A 28 15.06 -2.78 18.71
CA ASN A 28 13.87 -3.29 18.07
C ASN A 28 12.61 -2.72 18.73
N PHE A 29 11.66 -2.26 17.92
CA PHE A 29 10.39 -1.74 18.41
C PHE A 29 9.33 -2.82 18.35
N ALA A 30 8.62 -2.98 19.46
CA ALA A 30 7.44 -3.82 19.53
C ALA A 30 6.22 -2.95 19.86
N VAL A 31 5.13 -3.20 19.15
CA VAL A 31 3.79 -2.79 19.57
C VAL A 31 3.41 -3.62 20.80
N SER A 32 2.95 -2.98 21.87
CA SER A 32 2.56 -3.66 23.11
C SER A 32 1.46 -4.70 22.85
N SER A 33 1.48 -5.81 23.60
CA SER A 33 0.42 -6.82 23.54
C SER A 33 -0.96 -6.25 23.91
N GLU A 34 -1.02 -5.23 24.77
CA GLU A 34 -2.25 -4.52 25.11
C GLU A 34 -2.89 -3.84 23.89
N LEU A 35 -2.12 -3.04 23.14
CA LEU A 35 -2.58 -2.43 21.90
C LEU A 35 -2.95 -3.48 20.86
N LEU A 36 -2.15 -4.56 20.74
CA LEU A 36 -2.43 -5.65 19.82
C LEU A 36 -3.75 -6.35 20.14
N LEU A 37 -4.01 -6.64 21.42
CA LEU A 37 -5.26 -7.26 21.87
C LEU A 37 -6.45 -6.33 21.64
N ARG A 38 -6.33 -5.03 21.91
CA ARG A 38 -7.38 -4.05 21.61
C ARG A 38 -7.71 -4.01 20.12
N VAL A 39 -6.68 -3.92 19.27
CA VAL A 39 -6.84 -3.87 17.81
C VAL A 39 -7.47 -5.17 17.31
N ALA A 40 -7.00 -6.32 17.79
CA ALA A 40 -7.57 -7.61 17.42
C ALA A 40 -9.04 -7.72 17.85
N GLU A 41 -9.36 -7.33 19.09
CA GLU A 41 -10.73 -7.35 19.63
C GLU A 41 -11.66 -6.44 18.82
N ALA A 42 -11.26 -5.19 18.55
CA ALA A 42 -12.05 -4.25 17.74
C ALA A 42 -12.25 -4.72 16.29
N LEU A 43 -11.24 -5.36 15.69
CA LEU A 43 -11.36 -5.96 14.35
C LEU A 43 -12.27 -7.20 14.35
N ILE A 44 -12.32 -7.95 15.46
CA ILE A 44 -13.19 -9.12 15.63
C ILE A 44 -14.65 -8.68 15.89
N SER A 45 -14.87 -7.67 16.75
CA SER A 45 -16.21 -7.20 17.13
C SER A 45 -16.84 -6.30 16.09
N ASP A 46 -16.11 -5.28 15.63
CA ASP A 46 -16.66 -4.14 14.89
C ASP A 46 -16.12 -4.04 13.46
N GLY A 47 -15.17 -4.91 13.09
CA GLY A 47 -14.57 -4.96 11.75
C GLY A 47 -13.64 -3.79 11.41
N ARG A 48 -13.48 -2.81 12.31
CA ARG A 48 -12.65 -1.61 12.15
C ARG A 48 -12.10 -1.15 13.50
N VAL A 49 -11.01 -0.40 13.47
CA VAL A 49 -10.40 0.19 14.68
C VAL A 49 -10.54 1.69 14.63
N GLU A 50 -11.30 2.24 15.58
CA GLU A 50 -11.37 3.69 15.78
C GLU A 50 -10.46 4.12 16.94
N TYR A 51 -9.77 5.24 16.77
CA TYR A 51 -8.95 5.84 17.82
C TYR A 51 -9.67 7.08 18.37
N PRO A 52 -9.91 7.14 19.69
CA PRO A 52 -10.66 8.24 20.28
C PRO A 52 -9.89 9.55 20.12
N ALA A 53 -10.55 10.56 19.55
CA ALA A 53 -9.99 11.90 19.35
C ALA A 53 -10.38 12.81 20.53
N PRO A 54 -9.45 13.23 21.39
CA PRO A 54 -9.77 13.98 22.61
C PRO A 54 -10.19 15.43 22.35
N GLY A 55 -9.97 15.95 21.14
CA GLY A 55 -10.29 17.33 20.80
C GLY A 55 -9.38 18.36 21.51
N TRP A 56 -8.20 17.94 21.99
CA TRP A 56 -7.13 18.84 22.43
C TRP A 56 -5.95 18.82 21.46
N ARG A 57 -5.12 19.86 21.49
CA ARG A 57 -3.79 19.86 20.89
C ARG A 57 -2.76 20.04 21.98
N LEU A 58 -1.86 19.06 22.09
CA LEU A 58 -0.75 19.10 23.05
C LEU A 58 0.51 19.64 22.40
N GLU A 59 1.20 20.50 23.13
CA GLU A 59 2.49 21.06 22.79
C GLU A 59 3.56 20.49 23.73
N ALA A 60 4.77 20.33 23.21
CA ALA A 60 5.90 19.93 24.03
C ALA A 60 6.20 21.03 25.06
N ALA A 61 6.54 20.63 26.29
CA ALA A 61 6.97 21.60 27.29
C ALA A 61 8.25 22.32 26.82
N GLY A 62 8.30 23.64 27.00
CA GLY A 62 9.53 24.43 26.81
C GLY A 62 10.63 23.98 27.78
N ARG A 63 11.89 24.29 27.45
CA ARG A 63 13.08 23.84 28.20
C ARG A 63 13.01 24.12 29.71
N ASP A 64 12.48 25.28 30.09
CA ASP A 64 12.36 25.71 31.48
C ASP A 64 11.33 24.90 32.28
N ARG A 65 10.25 24.44 31.62
CA ARG A 65 9.26 23.53 32.21
C ARG A 65 9.75 22.09 32.23
N LEU A 66 10.42 21.61 31.19
CA LEU A 66 11.01 20.27 31.16
C LEU A 66 11.90 19.99 32.37
N ALA A 67 12.66 21.00 32.82
CA ALA A 67 13.52 20.91 34.00
C ALA A 67 12.76 20.81 35.35
N ARG A 68 11.49 21.25 35.40
CA ARG A 68 10.67 21.29 36.63
C ARG A 68 9.54 20.25 36.64
N LEU A 69 8.93 20.02 35.48
CA LEU A 69 7.77 19.18 35.26
C LEU A 69 7.76 18.71 33.79
N ALA A 70 8.22 17.48 33.55
CA ALA A 70 8.21 16.87 32.23
C ALA A 70 6.80 16.37 31.85
N ALA A 71 5.93 17.28 31.40
CA ALA A 71 4.55 16.99 30.98
C ALA A 71 4.08 17.98 29.89
N PRO A 72 3.29 17.55 28.91
CA PRO A 72 2.86 18.40 27.79
C PRO A 72 1.80 19.43 28.18
N LEU A 73 1.78 20.55 27.46
CA LEU A 73 0.85 21.66 27.64
C LEU A 73 -0.31 21.55 26.64
N VAL A 74 -1.53 21.83 27.08
CA VAL A 74 -2.67 22.01 26.17
C VAL A 74 -2.56 23.37 25.50
N GLY A 75 -2.23 23.38 24.20
CA GLY A 75 -2.14 24.60 23.40
C GLY A 75 -3.49 25.05 22.84
N ALA A 76 -4.36 24.09 22.51
CA ALA A 76 -5.74 24.39 22.10
C ALA A 76 -6.70 23.27 22.48
N VAL A 77 -7.98 23.62 22.55
CA VAL A 77 -9.09 22.70 22.72
C VAL A 77 -10.16 23.05 21.69
N SER A 78 -10.66 22.05 20.97
CA SER A 78 -11.77 22.20 20.03
C SER A 78 -13.04 22.54 20.77
N GLU A 79 -13.73 23.59 20.33
CA GLU A 79 -15.00 24.02 20.90
C GLU A 79 -16.05 22.90 20.82
N GLY A 80 -16.76 22.65 21.92
CA GLY A 80 -17.75 21.57 22.02
C GLY A 80 -17.19 20.14 22.04
N GLY A 81 -15.89 19.93 21.86
CA GLY A 81 -15.26 18.60 21.82
C GLY A 81 -15.09 17.92 23.19
N PRO A 82 -14.69 16.63 23.23
CA PRO A 82 -14.58 15.84 24.48
C PRO A 82 -13.75 16.53 25.58
N ALA A 83 -12.58 17.06 25.24
CA ALA A 83 -11.74 17.80 26.19
C ALA A 83 -12.40 19.08 26.71
N ALA A 84 -13.11 19.84 25.85
CA ALA A 84 -13.84 21.04 26.29
C ALA A 84 -14.97 20.67 27.27
N ARG A 85 -15.72 19.60 26.99
CA ARG A 85 -16.79 19.10 27.85
C ARG A 85 -16.27 18.56 29.18
N ALA A 86 -15.10 17.92 29.18
CA ALA A 86 -14.36 17.54 30.39
C ALA A 86 -13.79 18.76 31.16
N GLY A 87 -13.96 19.97 30.64
CA GLY A 87 -13.52 21.21 31.27
C GLY A 87 -12.03 21.47 31.13
N ILE A 88 -11.32 20.79 30.22
CA ILE A 88 -9.92 21.01 29.88
C ILE A 88 -9.79 22.27 29.04
N ARG A 89 -8.75 23.06 29.30
CA ARG A 89 -8.56 24.39 28.73
C ARG A 89 -7.13 24.58 28.22
N PRO A 90 -6.93 25.47 27.23
CA PRO A 90 -5.59 25.95 26.90
C PRO A 90 -4.85 26.43 28.16
N GLY A 91 -3.58 26.03 28.31
CA GLY A 91 -2.76 26.30 29.49
C GLY A 91 -2.71 25.18 30.54
N ASP A 92 -3.57 24.16 30.46
CA ASP A 92 -3.49 22.98 31.32
C ASP A 92 -2.27 22.12 30.97
N THR A 93 -1.66 21.49 31.98
CA THR A 93 -0.56 20.53 31.76
C THR A 93 -1.05 19.12 32.06
N ILE A 94 -0.99 18.20 31.08
CA ILE A 94 -1.51 16.84 31.26
C ILE A 94 -0.47 15.95 31.92
N LEU A 95 -0.78 15.43 33.11
CA LEU A 95 0.13 14.62 33.93
C LEU A 95 -0.10 13.12 33.73
N LYS A 96 -1.36 12.68 33.65
CA LYS A 96 -1.74 11.28 33.46
C LYS A 96 -3.02 11.16 32.62
N ILE A 97 -3.12 10.06 31.89
CA ILE A 97 -4.31 9.60 31.19
C ILE A 97 -4.56 8.16 31.64
N GLY A 98 -5.67 7.94 32.37
CA GLY A 98 -5.91 6.72 33.11
C GLY A 98 -4.73 6.40 34.05
N ALA A 99 -4.21 5.17 33.97
CA ALA A 99 -3.04 4.74 34.74
C ALA A 99 -1.69 5.23 34.18
N ARG A 100 -1.66 5.79 32.96
CA ARG A 100 -0.42 6.08 32.23
C ARG A 100 0.04 7.52 32.47
N ARG A 101 1.28 7.68 32.92
CA ARG A 101 1.94 9.00 33.04
C ARG A 101 2.27 9.55 31.67
N VAL A 102 1.99 10.83 31.46
CA VAL A 102 2.23 11.52 30.19
C VAL A 102 3.40 12.48 30.37
N ARG A 103 4.50 12.26 29.65
CA ARG A 103 5.68 13.15 29.66
C ARG A 103 5.81 13.95 28.37
N THR A 104 5.33 13.38 27.28
CA THR A 104 5.36 13.96 25.94
C THR A 104 3.97 13.91 25.29
N PRO A 105 3.70 14.71 24.26
CA PRO A 105 2.47 14.57 23.46
C PRO A 105 2.29 13.15 22.89
N ARG A 106 3.39 12.45 22.57
CA ARG A 106 3.34 11.07 22.05
C ARG A 106 2.87 10.07 23.12
N ASP A 107 3.22 10.29 24.38
CA ASP A 107 2.73 9.45 25.48
C ASP A 107 1.21 9.55 25.63
N ALA A 108 0.64 10.74 25.37
CA ALA A 108 -0.80 10.94 25.41
C ALA A 108 -1.51 10.15 24.30
N VAL A 109 -0.96 10.19 23.08
CA VAL A 109 -1.48 9.39 21.95
C VAL A 109 -1.39 7.90 22.28
N ALA A 110 -0.26 7.43 22.81
CA ALA A 110 -0.08 6.03 23.19
C ALA A 110 -1.01 5.59 24.32
N ALA A 111 -1.32 6.47 25.27
CA ALA A 111 -2.26 6.18 26.35
C ALA A 111 -3.70 6.10 25.86
N LEU A 112 -4.11 6.95 24.92
CA LEU A 112 -5.44 6.90 24.31
C LEU A 112 -5.61 5.69 23.38
N ALA A 113 -4.54 5.27 22.71
CA ALA A 113 -4.56 4.17 21.76
C ALA A 113 -4.85 2.79 22.37
N VAL A 114 -4.73 2.62 23.70
CA VAL A 114 -5.00 1.35 24.38
C VAL A 114 -6.37 1.30 25.06
N ILE A 115 -7.18 2.37 24.97
CA ILE A 115 -8.49 2.44 25.62
C ILE A 115 -9.50 1.54 24.92
N ARG A 116 -10.03 0.55 25.65
CA ARG A 116 -10.99 -0.42 25.11
C ARG A 116 -12.39 0.16 24.96
N ASP A 117 -12.86 0.86 25.99
CA ASP A 117 -14.18 1.49 26.00
C ASP A 117 -14.03 3.02 26.03
N PRO A 118 -14.18 3.71 24.88
CA PRO A 118 -14.12 5.16 24.83
C PRO A 118 -15.38 5.84 25.42
N ALA A 119 -16.49 5.11 25.59
CA ALA A 119 -17.67 5.66 26.25
C ALA A 119 -17.52 5.69 27.78
N ALA A 120 -16.65 4.84 28.33
CA ALA A 120 -16.31 4.86 29.76
C ALA A 120 -15.57 6.15 30.14
N PRO A 121 -15.86 6.75 31.32
CA PRO A 121 -15.14 7.91 31.81
C PRO A 121 -13.65 7.59 32.02
N LEU A 122 -12.78 8.36 31.35
CA LEU A 122 -11.34 8.24 31.46
C LEU A 122 -10.76 9.36 32.33
N ASP A 123 -10.13 9.00 33.43
CA ASP A 123 -9.51 9.99 34.33
C ASP A 123 -8.28 10.65 33.69
N ILE A 124 -8.30 11.98 33.64
CA ILE A 124 -7.19 12.82 33.21
C ILE A 124 -6.69 13.62 34.40
N ALA A 125 -5.48 13.32 34.88
CA ALA A 125 -4.82 14.16 35.87
C ALA A 125 -4.11 15.31 35.16
N LEU A 126 -4.42 16.55 35.53
CA LEU A 126 -3.85 17.76 34.94
C LEU A 126 -3.43 18.77 36.00
N LEU A 127 -2.51 19.66 35.64
CA LEU A 127 -2.11 20.81 36.44
C LEU A 127 -2.73 22.08 35.84
N ARG A 128 -3.44 22.85 36.66
CA ARG A 128 -3.99 24.16 36.29
C ARG A 128 -3.67 25.17 37.39
N GLY A 129 -2.96 26.25 37.04
CA GLY A 129 -2.57 27.28 38.01
C GLY A 129 -1.75 26.76 39.19
N GLY A 130 -0.96 25.69 38.99
CA GLY A 130 -0.14 25.07 40.03
C GLY A 130 -0.87 24.07 40.93
N GLN A 131 -2.17 23.82 40.72
CA GLN A 131 -2.93 22.81 41.46
C GLN A 131 -3.24 21.61 40.58
N GLU A 132 -3.05 20.40 41.12
CA GLU A 132 -3.46 19.16 40.46
C GLU A 132 -4.98 19.00 40.52
N ARG A 133 -5.54 18.55 39.40
CA ARG A 133 -6.97 18.27 39.23
C ARG A 133 -7.12 16.97 38.46
N VAL A 134 -8.19 16.24 38.74
CA VAL A 134 -8.61 15.09 37.95
C VAL A 134 -9.92 15.45 37.28
N VAL A 135 -10.00 15.26 35.97
CA VAL A 135 -11.22 15.44 35.18
C VAL A 135 -11.55 14.14 34.44
N ALA A 136 -12.83 13.83 34.34
CA ALA A 136 -13.28 12.68 33.57
C ALA A 136 -13.48 13.09 32.11
N LEU A 137 -12.71 12.47 31.21
CA LEU A 137 -12.86 12.58 29.77
C LEU A 137 -13.69 11.41 29.27
N SER A 138 -14.87 11.67 28.75
CA SER A 138 -15.64 10.68 28.00
C SER A 138 -15.71 11.08 26.54
N PHE A 139 -15.71 10.07 25.68
CA PHE A 139 -16.02 10.25 24.28
C PHE A 139 -17.50 9.94 24.10
N ASP A 140 -18.15 10.60 23.14
CA ASP A 140 -19.47 10.16 22.76
C ASP A 140 -19.34 8.70 22.30
N ALA A 141 -20.29 7.84 22.69
CA ALA A 141 -20.38 6.53 22.07
C ALA A 141 -20.33 6.77 20.56
N ALA A 142 -19.34 6.17 19.87
CA ALA A 142 -19.29 6.27 18.42
C ALA A 142 -20.72 5.96 17.94
N PRO A 143 -21.36 6.84 17.16
CA PRO A 143 -22.67 6.51 16.65
C PRO A 143 -22.52 5.15 15.99
N LYS A 144 -23.24 4.14 16.51
CA LYS A 144 -23.56 2.97 15.70
C LYS A 144 -24.18 3.60 14.47
N ALA A 145 -23.46 3.55 13.35
CA ALA A 145 -23.82 4.34 12.19
C ALA A 145 -25.31 4.15 11.94
N ALA A 146 -26.06 5.24 12.02
CA ALA A 146 -27.43 5.23 11.55
C ALA A 146 -27.34 4.91 10.06
N ASP A 147 -28.18 3.99 9.60
CA ASP A 147 -28.29 3.68 8.18
C ASP A 147 -28.45 4.99 7.39
N PRO A 148 -27.70 5.18 6.29
CA PRO A 148 -27.97 6.28 5.37
C PRO A 148 -29.41 6.10 4.84
N PRO A 149 -30.15 7.21 4.64
CA PRO A 149 -31.53 7.12 4.21
C PRO A 149 -31.61 6.44 2.83
N ASP A 150 -32.50 5.45 2.75
CA ASP A 150 -32.94 4.67 1.58
C ASP A 150 -31.89 4.49 0.47
N ARG A 151 -31.01 3.50 0.67
CA ARG A 151 -30.39 2.77 -0.43
C ARG A 151 -30.90 1.33 -0.41
N PRO A 152 -31.34 0.77 -1.55
CA PRO A 152 -31.89 -0.57 -1.60
C PRO A 152 -30.88 -1.60 -1.07
N GLU A 153 -31.40 -2.48 -0.21
CA GLU A 153 -30.73 -3.38 0.74
C GLU A 153 -29.34 -3.89 0.32
N ALA A 154 -28.30 -3.36 0.97
CA ALA A 154 -27.05 -4.07 1.16
C ALA A 154 -27.32 -5.26 2.10
N THR A 155 -27.13 -6.48 1.62
CA THR A 155 -27.22 -7.68 2.46
C THR A 155 -26.07 -7.70 3.48
N VAL A 156 -26.32 -8.18 4.71
CA VAL A 156 -25.33 -8.31 5.81
C VAL A 156 -23.97 -8.94 5.39
N ASP A 157 -23.97 -9.75 4.34
CA ASP A 157 -22.82 -10.47 3.79
C ASP A 157 -21.90 -9.60 2.88
N CYS A 158 -22.36 -8.47 2.38
CA CYS A 158 -21.55 -7.58 1.53
C CYS A 158 -22.06 -6.13 1.62
N PRO A 159 -21.36 -5.24 2.36
CA PRO A 159 -21.81 -3.87 2.63
C PRO A 159 -21.51 -2.91 1.47
N HIS A 160 -21.70 -3.36 0.22
CA HIS A 160 -21.43 -2.59 -1.00
C HIS A 160 -22.63 -2.67 -1.95
N PRO A 161 -22.68 -1.87 -3.04
CA PRO A 161 -23.80 -1.93 -3.99
C PRO A 161 -24.03 -3.36 -4.49
N ALA A 162 -25.31 -3.78 -4.59
CA ALA A 162 -25.67 -5.14 -4.99
C ALA A 162 -25.02 -5.60 -6.32
N PRO A 163 -24.89 -4.75 -7.36
CA PRO A 163 -24.15 -5.11 -8.58
C PRO A 163 -22.68 -5.46 -8.32
N VAL A 164 -22.00 -4.71 -7.46
CA VAL A 164 -20.61 -4.96 -7.05
C VAL A 164 -20.52 -6.28 -6.25
N CYS A 165 -21.41 -6.48 -5.29
CA CYS A 165 -21.44 -7.69 -4.46
C CYS A 165 -21.66 -8.97 -5.27
N ARG A 166 -22.39 -8.89 -6.39
CA ARG A 166 -22.63 -10.00 -7.32
C ARG A 166 -21.34 -10.50 -7.97
N VAL A 167 -20.35 -9.62 -8.17
CA VAL A 167 -19.07 -9.94 -8.83
C VAL A 167 -18.28 -11.01 -8.08
N ARG A 168 -18.50 -11.17 -6.77
CA ARG A 168 -17.93 -12.29 -5.98
C ARG A 168 -18.20 -13.66 -6.60
N GLN A 169 -19.30 -13.83 -7.33
CA GLN A 169 -19.65 -15.08 -8.02
C GLN A 169 -18.75 -15.39 -9.23
N ALA A 170 -18.07 -14.38 -9.77
CA ALA A 170 -17.12 -14.54 -10.87
C ALA A 170 -15.66 -14.66 -10.40
N VAL A 171 -15.36 -14.46 -9.12
CA VAL A 171 -13.99 -14.51 -8.60
C VAL A 171 -13.80 -15.76 -7.76
N PHE A 172 -12.74 -16.51 -8.04
CA PHE A 172 -12.45 -17.79 -7.41
C PHE A 172 -11.08 -17.74 -6.75
N PRO A 173 -10.91 -18.32 -5.54
CA PRO A 173 -9.58 -18.58 -5.01
C PRO A 173 -8.82 -19.54 -5.94
N VAL A 174 -7.56 -19.23 -6.19
CA VAL A 174 -6.65 -20.07 -6.99
C VAL A 174 -5.35 -20.28 -6.22
N SER A 175 -4.82 -21.48 -6.33
CA SER A 175 -3.52 -21.86 -5.79
C SER A 175 -2.69 -22.56 -6.87
N SER A 176 -1.45 -22.12 -7.08
CA SER A 176 -0.51 -22.71 -8.04
C SER A 176 0.93 -22.49 -7.60
N PHE A 177 1.68 -21.58 -8.26
CA PHE A 177 2.98 -21.12 -7.79
C PHE A 177 2.78 -20.24 -6.55
N ASP A 178 1.87 -19.26 -6.63
CA ASP A 178 1.36 -18.56 -5.46
C ASP A 178 0.30 -19.45 -4.77
N PRO A 179 0.44 -19.75 -3.47
CA PRO A 179 -0.49 -20.60 -2.75
C PRO A 179 -1.86 -19.94 -2.48
N ALA A 180 -1.97 -18.61 -2.58
CA ALA A 180 -3.20 -17.91 -2.24
C ALA A 180 -3.38 -16.64 -3.11
N ALA A 181 -4.12 -16.79 -4.20
CA ALA A 181 -4.48 -15.70 -5.10
C ALA A 181 -5.93 -15.82 -5.58
N SER A 182 -6.32 -14.97 -6.52
CA SER A 182 -7.65 -14.94 -7.13
C SER A 182 -7.58 -15.23 -8.64
N ALA A 183 -8.68 -15.70 -9.21
CA ALA A 183 -8.88 -15.83 -10.64
C ALA A 183 -10.31 -15.37 -11.00
N THR A 184 -10.41 -14.51 -12.01
CA THR A 184 -11.67 -13.91 -12.45
C THR A 184 -12.20 -14.67 -13.66
N ARG A 185 -13.45 -15.12 -13.60
CA ARG A 185 -14.15 -15.79 -14.70
C ARG A 185 -14.47 -14.79 -15.80
N ILE A 186 -14.18 -15.20 -17.03
CA ILE A 186 -14.37 -14.40 -18.25
C ILE A 186 -15.03 -15.20 -19.38
N GLY A 187 -15.53 -16.39 -19.06
CA GLY A 187 -16.23 -17.27 -19.99
C GLY A 187 -16.80 -18.50 -19.29
N PRO A 188 -17.45 -19.42 -20.04
CA PRO A 188 -18.12 -20.58 -19.45
C PRO A 188 -17.21 -21.46 -18.59
N ALA A 189 -15.99 -21.73 -19.05
CA ALA A 189 -14.99 -22.54 -18.37
C ALA A 189 -13.61 -21.89 -18.39
N LEU A 190 -13.56 -20.56 -18.51
CA LEU A 190 -12.33 -19.80 -18.72
C LEU A 190 -12.22 -18.68 -17.69
N LEU A 191 -11.07 -18.62 -17.04
CA LEU A 191 -10.71 -17.62 -16.06
C LEU A 191 -9.42 -16.92 -16.53
N VAL A 192 -9.20 -15.73 -15.98
CA VAL A 192 -7.95 -14.99 -16.06
C VAL A 192 -7.41 -14.80 -14.65
N THR A 193 -6.09 -14.89 -14.50
CA THR A 193 -5.36 -14.52 -13.29
C THR A 193 -4.04 -13.86 -13.71
N ASN A 194 -3.17 -13.50 -12.76
CA ASN A 194 -1.86 -12.98 -13.11
C ASN A 194 -0.87 -14.09 -13.44
N ARG A 195 0.12 -13.78 -14.27
CA ARG A 195 1.20 -14.72 -14.59
C ARG A 195 2.01 -15.08 -13.35
N HIS A 196 2.25 -14.12 -12.45
CA HIS A 196 2.96 -14.38 -11.20
C HIS A 196 2.26 -15.38 -10.26
N VAL A 197 0.95 -15.62 -10.43
CA VAL A 197 0.21 -16.63 -9.65
C VAL A 197 0.56 -18.05 -10.08
N VAL A 198 0.83 -18.25 -11.38
CA VAL A 198 1.10 -19.58 -11.95
C VAL A 198 2.57 -19.82 -12.26
N ALA A 199 3.33 -18.77 -12.55
CA ALA A 199 4.72 -18.83 -13.02
C ALA A 199 4.91 -19.85 -14.16
N ASP A 200 5.71 -20.90 -13.94
CA ASP A 200 6.04 -21.98 -14.87
C ASP A 200 5.08 -23.18 -14.79
N ARG A 201 4.09 -23.14 -13.88
CA ARG A 201 3.15 -24.25 -13.67
C ARG A 201 2.15 -24.34 -14.81
N VAL A 202 2.01 -25.54 -15.36
CA VAL A 202 1.00 -25.83 -16.40
C VAL A 202 -0.40 -26.09 -15.82
N ASN A 203 -0.48 -26.36 -14.52
CA ASN A 203 -1.72 -26.63 -13.79
C ASN A 203 -1.87 -25.68 -12.60
N ALA A 204 -3.12 -25.42 -12.23
CA ALA A 204 -3.51 -24.69 -11.04
C ALA A 204 -4.72 -25.40 -10.39
N VAL A 205 -5.00 -25.08 -9.13
CA VAL A 205 -6.21 -25.54 -8.45
C VAL A 205 -7.10 -24.33 -8.21
N VAL A 206 -8.33 -24.39 -8.72
CA VAL A 206 -9.36 -23.36 -8.52
C VAL A 206 -10.36 -23.88 -7.50
N HIS A 207 -10.58 -23.12 -6.43
CA HIS A 207 -11.47 -23.52 -5.35
C HIS A 207 -12.89 -23.01 -5.64
N THR A 208 -13.83 -23.92 -5.83
CA THR A 208 -15.24 -23.59 -6.10
C THR A 208 -16.11 -23.94 -4.88
N PRO A 209 -17.37 -23.44 -4.81
CA PRO A 209 -18.30 -23.87 -3.77
C PRO A 209 -18.53 -25.39 -3.74
N GLY A 210 -18.40 -26.06 -4.90
CA GLY A 210 -18.48 -27.52 -5.02
C GLY A 210 -17.17 -28.26 -4.73
N GLY A 211 -16.15 -27.58 -4.21
CA GLY A 211 -14.82 -28.11 -3.94
C GLY A 211 -13.74 -27.66 -4.93
N PRO A 212 -12.48 -28.09 -4.69
CA PRO A 212 -11.36 -27.77 -5.58
C PRO A 212 -11.55 -28.43 -6.96
N ARG A 213 -11.13 -27.72 -8.00
CA ARG A 213 -11.15 -28.15 -9.40
C ARG A 213 -9.76 -28.00 -10.00
N ASP A 214 -9.35 -29.03 -10.73
CA ASP A 214 -8.13 -28.94 -11.54
C ASP A 214 -8.35 -27.96 -12.68
N ALA A 215 -7.33 -27.13 -12.89
CA ALA A 215 -7.34 -26.11 -13.89
C ALA A 215 -6.04 -26.15 -14.70
N ARG A 216 -6.13 -25.84 -15.99
CA ARG A 216 -4.99 -25.90 -16.91
C ARG A 216 -4.69 -24.52 -17.45
N VAL A 217 -3.41 -24.14 -17.45
CA VAL A 217 -2.97 -22.91 -18.10
C VAL A 217 -3.21 -23.01 -19.61
N VAL A 218 -3.83 -21.97 -20.16
CA VAL A 218 -4.04 -21.81 -21.60
C VAL A 218 -2.99 -20.83 -22.12
N SER A 219 -2.15 -21.31 -23.03
CA SER A 219 -1.06 -20.54 -23.58
C SER A 219 -1.54 -19.34 -24.40
N SER A 220 -0.79 -18.24 -24.32
CA SER A 220 -0.97 -17.02 -25.11
C SER A 220 0.37 -16.35 -25.33
N ALA A 221 0.56 -15.69 -26.47
CA ALA A 221 1.75 -14.87 -26.74
C ALA A 221 1.73 -13.52 -26.01
N TYR A 222 0.78 -13.29 -25.10
CA TYR A 222 0.69 -12.05 -24.33
C TYR A 222 1.92 -11.84 -23.42
N PRO A 223 2.65 -10.72 -23.57
CA PRO A 223 3.92 -10.52 -22.87
C PRO A 223 3.76 -10.01 -21.42
N GLY A 224 2.55 -9.63 -21.01
CA GLY A 224 2.29 -9.05 -19.70
C GLY A 224 2.03 -10.07 -18.59
N ASP A 225 1.56 -9.55 -17.47
CA ASP A 225 1.31 -10.30 -16.23
C ASP A 225 -0.12 -10.85 -16.15
N LEU A 226 -0.66 -11.32 -17.26
CA LEU A 226 -1.92 -12.06 -17.31
C LEU A 226 -1.71 -13.43 -17.90
N VAL A 227 -2.51 -14.38 -17.44
CA VAL A 227 -2.56 -15.75 -17.94
C VAL A 227 -4.00 -16.25 -17.92
N LEU A 228 -4.32 -17.14 -18.86
CA LEU A 228 -5.61 -17.79 -18.94
C LEU A 228 -5.57 -19.14 -18.26
N VAL A 229 -6.67 -19.50 -17.60
CA VAL A 229 -6.82 -20.76 -16.88
C VAL A 229 -8.15 -21.39 -17.27
N ALA A 230 -8.10 -22.58 -17.87
CA ALA A 230 -9.29 -23.35 -18.21
C ALA A 230 -9.68 -24.23 -17.02
N VAL A 231 -10.96 -24.17 -16.63
CA VAL A 231 -11.53 -24.93 -15.50
C VAL A 231 -12.75 -25.72 -16.01
N PRO A 232 -12.56 -26.97 -16.47
CA PRO A 232 -13.66 -27.81 -16.92
C PRO A 232 -14.69 -28.05 -15.82
N GLY A 233 -15.98 -28.06 -16.19
CA GLY A 233 -17.06 -28.39 -15.26
C GLY A 233 -17.51 -27.25 -14.34
N LEU A 234 -17.16 -26.00 -14.65
CA LEU A 234 -17.82 -24.85 -14.04
C LEU A 234 -19.32 -24.79 -14.43
N PRO A 235 -20.22 -24.38 -13.52
CA PRO A 235 -21.65 -24.26 -13.83
C PRO A 235 -21.89 -23.28 -14.98
N ALA A 236 -22.64 -23.71 -16.00
CA ALA A 236 -22.90 -22.92 -17.21
C ALA A 236 -23.73 -21.65 -16.93
N ASP A 237 -24.52 -21.67 -15.86
CA ASP A 237 -25.39 -20.59 -15.37
C ASP A 237 -24.69 -19.60 -14.43
N GLY A 238 -23.43 -19.86 -14.05
CA GLY A 238 -22.72 -18.95 -13.15
C GLY A 238 -22.39 -17.61 -13.83
N PHE A 239 -22.30 -16.55 -13.02
CA PHE A 239 -22.07 -15.19 -13.48
C PHE A 239 -20.75 -15.04 -14.27
N VAL A 240 -20.83 -14.38 -15.43
CA VAL A 240 -19.68 -13.98 -16.26
C VAL A 240 -19.79 -12.46 -16.48
N PRO A 241 -18.83 -11.65 -16.01
CA PRO A 241 -18.82 -10.22 -16.25
C PRO A 241 -18.64 -9.90 -17.74
N ASP A 242 -19.21 -8.78 -18.18
CA ASP A 242 -18.97 -8.24 -19.51
C ASP A 242 -17.51 -7.76 -19.64
N LEU A 243 -16.91 -8.01 -20.80
CA LEU A 243 -15.55 -7.60 -21.13
C LEU A 243 -15.50 -6.31 -21.96
N ASP A 244 -16.65 -5.70 -22.27
CA ASP A 244 -16.74 -4.44 -23.03
C ASP A 244 -16.78 -3.18 -22.13
N GLY A 245 -16.53 -3.36 -20.83
CA GLY A 245 -16.46 -2.26 -19.87
C GLY A 245 -15.35 -1.26 -20.20
N GLU A 246 -15.73 0.02 -20.22
CA GLU A 246 -14.80 1.16 -20.25
C GLU A 246 -14.50 1.62 -18.83
N VAL A 247 -13.32 2.23 -18.64
CA VAL A 247 -12.92 2.78 -17.35
C VAL A 247 -13.52 4.18 -17.21
N PRO A 248 -14.43 4.44 -16.27
CA PRO A 248 -14.94 5.78 -16.04
C PRO A 248 -13.83 6.73 -15.55
N ASP A 249 -13.91 8.00 -15.92
CA ASP A 249 -12.98 9.04 -15.44
C ASP A 249 -13.18 9.36 -13.95
N ASP A 250 -14.40 9.16 -13.44
CA ASP A 250 -14.82 9.42 -12.08
C ASP A 250 -15.58 8.24 -11.46
N GLY A 251 -15.85 8.34 -10.15
CA GLY A 251 -16.55 7.31 -9.40
C GLY A 251 -15.65 6.37 -8.61
N GLU A 252 -16.29 5.38 -7.98
CA GLU A 252 -15.66 4.43 -7.10
C GLU A 252 -15.33 3.12 -7.81
N PHE A 253 -14.16 2.59 -7.49
CA PHE A 253 -13.65 1.32 -7.95
C PHE A 253 -13.51 0.36 -6.78
N TYR A 254 -13.87 -0.89 -7.01
CA TYR A 254 -13.92 -1.94 -6.00
C TYR A 254 -13.05 -3.11 -6.43
N ALA A 255 -12.06 -3.47 -5.62
CA ALA A 255 -11.35 -4.72 -5.79
C ALA A 255 -12.20 -5.87 -5.21
N VAL A 256 -12.27 -6.97 -5.94
CA VAL A 256 -12.95 -8.21 -5.53
C VAL A 256 -11.96 -9.36 -5.63
N GLY A 257 -11.70 -10.02 -4.51
CA GLY A 257 -10.63 -11.01 -4.42
C GLY A 257 -10.63 -11.78 -3.11
N VAL A 258 -9.69 -12.70 -2.99
CA VAL A 258 -9.51 -13.52 -1.80
C VAL A 258 -8.96 -12.69 -0.64
N ASP A 259 -9.66 -12.74 0.49
CA ASP A 259 -9.14 -12.36 1.78
C ASP A 259 -8.46 -13.57 2.42
N VAL A 260 -7.13 -13.64 2.34
CA VAL A 260 -6.35 -14.79 2.83
C VAL A 260 -6.57 -15.04 4.32
N ALA A 261 -6.80 -13.99 5.10
CA ALA A 261 -7.04 -14.13 6.54
C ALA A 261 -8.41 -14.76 6.83
N ARG A 262 -9.44 -14.39 6.05
CA ARG A 262 -10.81 -14.91 6.19
C ARG A 262 -11.09 -16.17 5.38
N ARG A 263 -10.21 -16.51 4.44
CA ARG A 263 -10.35 -17.64 3.49
C ARG A 263 -11.64 -17.57 2.67
N GLU A 264 -12.03 -16.36 2.29
CA GLU A 264 -13.25 -16.10 1.50
C GLU A 264 -12.99 -15.07 0.40
N VAL A 265 -13.86 -15.04 -0.61
CA VAL A 265 -13.87 -13.99 -1.63
C VAL A 265 -14.74 -12.84 -1.15
N ARG A 266 -14.19 -11.64 -1.13
CA ARG A 266 -14.90 -10.44 -0.67
C ARG A 266 -14.71 -9.27 -1.63
N VAL A 267 -15.58 -8.29 -1.46
CA VAL A 267 -15.39 -6.94 -1.98
C VAL A 267 -14.59 -6.16 -0.94
N PHE A 268 -13.58 -5.40 -1.39
CA PHE A 268 -12.76 -4.53 -0.56
C PHE A 268 -13.28 -3.10 -0.61
N ASP A 269 -12.87 -2.29 0.39
CA ASP A 269 -13.25 -0.88 0.47
C ASP A 269 -12.89 -0.15 -0.84
N PRO A 270 -13.82 0.67 -1.35
CA PRO A 270 -13.64 1.34 -2.62
C PRO A 270 -12.48 2.33 -2.58
N GLY A 271 -12.03 2.71 -3.76
CA GLY A 271 -11.20 3.88 -3.94
C GLY A 271 -11.40 4.49 -5.32
N VAL A 272 -10.70 5.60 -5.55
CA VAL A 272 -10.80 6.36 -6.79
C VAL A 272 -9.68 6.00 -7.77
N LEU A 273 -9.89 6.30 -9.05
CA LEU A 273 -8.85 6.31 -10.06
C LEU A 273 -7.83 7.42 -9.75
N ILE A 274 -6.55 7.06 -9.77
CA ILE A 274 -5.42 7.98 -9.68
C ILE A 274 -4.96 8.34 -11.10
N ALA A 275 -4.81 7.32 -11.95
CA ALA A 275 -4.43 7.49 -13.34
C ALA A 275 -4.85 6.28 -14.18
N GLY A 276 -5.35 6.53 -15.39
CA GLY A 276 -5.55 5.52 -16.42
C GLY A 276 -4.23 5.06 -17.07
N PRO A 277 -4.28 4.09 -17.99
CA PRO A 277 -3.10 3.60 -18.72
C PRO A 277 -2.46 4.74 -19.52
N ALA A 278 -1.13 4.77 -19.60
CA ALA A 278 -0.45 5.72 -20.48
C ALA A 278 -0.84 5.49 -21.95
N GLU A 279 -1.06 6.57 -22.69
CA GLU A 279 -1.33 6.51 -24.11
C GLU A 279 -0.19 5.76 -24.85
N GLY A 280 -0.56 4.81 -25.72
CA GLY A 280 0.40 3.98 -26.45
C GLY A 280 1.17 2.95 -25.60
N ALA A 281 0.97 2.89 -24.29
CA ALA A 281 1.64 1.92 -23.44
C ALA A 281 0.91 0.57 -23.43
N HIS A 282 1.43 -0.41 -24.19
CA HIS A 282 0.85 -1.74 -24.31
C HIS A 282 0.69 -2.52 -22.99
N LEU A 283 1.47 -2.16 -21.96
CA LEU A 283 1.40 -2.73 -20.61
C LEU A 283 1.01 -1.68 -19.56
N GLY A 284 0.44 -0.56 -19.98
CA GLY A 284 -0.08 0.48 -19.10
C GLY A 284 -1.11 -0.09 -18.12
N ARG A 285 -1.15 0.49 -16.93
CA ARG A 285 -1.96 -0.01 -15.81
C ARG A 285 -2.99 1.02 -15.36
N LEU A 286 -4.04 0.56 -14.70
CA LEU A 286 -4.91 1.42 -13.90
C LEU A 286 -4.24 1.62 -12.55
N HIS A 287 -4.09 2.86 -12.11
CA HIS A 287 -3.64 3.20 -10.77
C HIS A 287 -4.84 3.65 -9.95
N ILE A 288 -5.11 2.98 -8.83
CA ILE A 288 -6.33 3.12 -8.05
C ILE A 288 -6.01 3.13 -6.54
N ARG A 289 -6.89 3.75 -5.75
CA ARG A 289 -6.77 3.75 -4.27
C ARG A 289 -7.54 2.61 -3.59
N SER A 290 -8.36 1.85 -4.33
CA SER A 290 -9.11 0.71 -3.78
C SER A 290 -8.12 -0.25 -3.14
N ARG A 291 -8.39 -0.62 -1.89
CA ARG A 291 -7.44 -1.40 -1.11
C ARG A 291 -7.26 -2.78 -1.72
N MET A 292 -6.01 -3.16 -1.97
CA MET A 292 -5.64 -4.53 -2.30
C MET A 292 -4.70 -5.09 -1.24
N GLN A 293 -4.74 -6.39 -1.04
CA GLN A 293 -3.88 -7.12 -0.12
C GLN A 293 -3.43 -8.44 -0.79
N PRO A 294 -2.46 -9.17 -0.21
CA PRO A 294 -2.15 -10.52 -0.68
C PRO A 294 -3.42 -11.37 -0.78
N GLY A 295 -3.55 -12.16 -1.85
CA GLY A 295 -4.77 -12.88 -2.21
C GLY A 295 -5.61 -12.22 -3.30
N VAL A 296 -5.56 -10.89 -3.43
CA VAL A 296 -6.39 -10.15 -4.40
C VAL A 296 -5.87 -10.26 -5.83
N SER A 297 -4.58 -10.54 -6.03
CA SER A 297 -3.97 -10.73 -7.35
C SER A 297 -4.77 -11.70 -8.22
N GLY A 298 -5.15 -11.27 -9.43
CA GLY A 298 -5.96 -12.02 -10.39
C GLY A 298 -7.48 -11.89 -10.16
N GLY A 299 -7.87 -11.17 -9.11
CA GLY A 299 -9.25 -10.80 -8.82
C GLY A 299 -9.77 -9.70 -9.74
N ALA A 300 -11.04 -9.36 -9.57
CA ALA A 300 -11.71 -8.35 -10.40
C ALA A 300 -11.50 -6.95 -9.83
N LEU A 301 -11.33 -5.97 -10.71
CA LEU A 301 -11.56 -4.56 -10.40
C LEU A 301 -12.83 -4.12 -11.13
N VAL A 302 -13.81 -3.59 -10.40
CA VAL A 302 -15.11 -3.18 -10.94
C VAL A 302 -15.47 -1.75 -10.57
N ASP A 303 -16.31 -1.10 -11.37
CA ASP A 303 -16.91 0.19 -11.03
C ASP A 303 -18.13 0.03 -10.09
N GLU A 304 -18.76 1.13 -9.69
CA GLU A 304 -19.95 1.14 -8.83
C GLU A 304 -21.18 0.41 -9.41
N ARG A 305 -21.21 0.20 -10.74
CA ARG A 305 -22.25 -0.55 -11.46
C ARG A 305 -21.95 -2.05 -11.50
N GLY A 306 -20.83 -2.49 -10.91
CA GLY A 306 -20.35 -3.86 -10.96
C GLY A 306 -19.78 -4.26 -12.33
N GLN A 307 -19.50 -3.29 -13.21
CA GLN A 307 -18.90 -3.53 -14.51
C GLN A 307 -17.41 -3.84 -14.32
N LEU A 308 -16.93 -4.91 -14.93
CA LEU A 308 -15.50 -5.23 -14.92
C LEU A 308 -14.75 -4.15 -15.70
N VAL A 309 -13.68 -3.62 -15.10
CA VAL A 309 -12.79 -2.62 -15.72
C VAL A 309 -11.33 -3.07 -15.77
N GLY A 310 -10.97 -4.09 -14.98
CA GLY A 310 -9.63 -4.66 -15.01
C GLY A 310 -9.44 -5.85 -14.09
N ILE A 311 -8.23 -6.40 -14.13
CA ILE A 311 -7.78 -7.51 -13.28
C ILE A 311 -6.77 -6.98 -12.28
N ALA A 312 -7.05 -7.18 -10.99
CA ALA A 312 -6.19 -6.73 -9.91
C ALA A 312 -4.81 -7.38 -9.98
N VAL A 313 -3.76 -6.62 -9.68
CA VAL A 313 -2.38 -7.11 -9.63
C VAL A 313 -1.80 -7.00 -8.23
N GLY A 314 -2.03 -5.87 -7.57
CA GLY A 314 -1.45 -5.55 -6.27
C GLY A 314 -0.93 -4.12 -6.24
N GLY A 315 -0.05 -3.83 -5.29
CA GLY A 315 0.52 -2.50 -5.08
C GLY A 315 0.78 -2.25 -3.60
N GLY A 316 0.94 -0.98 -3.21
CA GLY A 316 1.29 -0.63 -1.85
C GLY A 316 1.20 0.87 -1.58
N GLU A 317 1.31 1.25 -0.30
CA GLU A 317 1.33 2.66 0.13
C GLU A 317 0.11 3.48 -0.37
N GLY A 318 -1.05 2.83 -0.49
CA GLY A 318 -2.28 3.47 -0.98
C GLY A 318 -2.33 3.68 -2.50
N ARG A 319 -1.37 3.12 -3.25
CA ARG A 319 -1.32 3.12 -4.71
C ARG A 319 -1.31 1.68 -5.22
N PHE A 320 -2.47 1.25 -5.70
CA PHE A 320 -2.69 -0.10 -6.20
C PHE A 320 -2.88 -0.10 -7.71
N GLU A 321 -2.73 -1.26 -8.32
CA GLU A 321 -2.65 -1.43 -9.76
C GLU A 321 -3.56 -2.55 -10.26
N ALA A 322 -4.19 -2.31 -11.41
CA ALA A 322 -4.92 -3.31 -12.16
C ALA A 322 -4.55 -3.26 -13.64
N LEU A 323 -4.62 -4.41 -14.33
CA LEU A 323 -4.47 -4.51 -15.77
C LEU A 323 -5.84 -4.21 -16.43
N PRO A 324 -5.93 -3.26 -17.39
CA PRO A 324 -7.19 -2.88 -18.01
C PRO A 324 -7.76 -4.01 -18.88
N LEU A 325 -9.05 -3.94 -19.24
CA LEU A 325 -9.68 -4.97 -20.09
C LEU A 325 -9.08 -5.12 -21.50
N ASP A 326 -8.44 -4.09 -22.05
CA ASP A 326 -7.65 -4.22 -23.29
C ASP A 326 -6.53 -5.25 -23.18
N ALA A 327 -5.93 -5.39 -21.99
CA ALA A 327 -4.94 -6.44 -21.72
C ALA A 327 -5.59 -7.83 -21.77
N VAL A 328 -6.80 -7.98 -21.23
CA VAL A 328 -7.56 -9.24 -21.27
C VAL A 328 -7.96 -9.59 -22.71
N ARG A 329 -8.43 -8.61 -23.50
CA ARG A 329 -8.74 -8.79 -24.92
C ARG A 329 -7.51 -9.20 -25.73
N SER A 330 -6.38 -8.53 -25.51
CA SER A 330 -5.10 -8.87 -26.14
C SER A 330 -4.65 -10.29 -25.77
N LEU A 331 -4.77 -10.67 -24.49
CA LEU A 331 -4.48 -12.01 -24.00
C LEU A 331 -5.32 -13.08 -24.70
N LEU A 332 -6.62 -12.83 -24.88
CA LEU A 332 -7.54 -13.73 -25.57
C LEU A 332 -7.23 -13.85 -27.07
N ALA A 333 -6.89 -12.74 -27.73
CA ALA A 333 -6.54 -12.71 -29.15
C ALA A 333 -5.23 -13.44 -29.45
N LEU A 334 -4.24 -13.33 -28.57
CA LEU A 334 -2.91 -13.92 -28.73
C LEU A 334 -2.82 -15.42 -28.36
N ARG A 335 -3.95 -16.06 -28.05
CA ARG A 335 -4.01 -17.52 -27.80
C ARG A 335 -3.72 -18.37 -29.03
N SER A 336 -4.11 -17.90 -30.21
CA SER A 336 -3.92 -18.60 -31.48
C SER A 336 -2.59 -18.27 -32.16
N ASP A 337 -1.74 -17.46 -31.52
CA ASP A 337 -0.41 -17.14 -32.03
C ASP A 337 0.47 -18.40 -32.05
N ALA A 338 1.28 -18.57 -33.10
CA ALA A 338 2.15 -19.73 -33.26
C ALA A 338 3.16 -19.88 -32.11
N ASN A 339 3.56 -18.76 -31.50
CA ASN A 339 4.54 -18.71 -30.40
C ASN A 339 3.86 -18.69 -29.03
N ALA A 340 2.55 -18.91 -28.92
CA ALA A 340 1.82 -18.81 -27.66
C ALA A 340 2.38 -19.75 -26.58
N ALA A 341 2.65 -21.01 -26.94
CA ALA A 341 3.20 -22.00 -26.01
C ALA A 341 4.63 -21.65 -25.57
N GLU A 342 5.50 -21.30 -26.53
CA GLU A 342 6.88 -20.90 -26.25
C GLU A 342 6.93 -19.66 -25.37
N THR A 343 6.17 -18.62 -25.72
CA THR A 343 6.12 -17.36 -24.95
C THR A 343 5.60 -17.60 -23.54
N THR A 344 4.55 -18.42 -23.39
CA THR A 344 3.99 -18.76 -22.08
C THR A 344 5.02 -19.48 -21.22
N GLY A 345 5.65 -20.52 -21.76
CA GLY A 345 6.65 -21.31 -21.05
C GLY A 345 7.89 -20.49 -20.69
N ARG A 346 8.44 -19.74 -21.65
CA ARG A 346 9.65 -18.93 -21.45
C ARG A 346 9.45 -17.84 -20.39
N LEU A 347 8.34 -17.09 -20.46
CA LEU A 347 8.06 -16.06 -19.46
C LEU A 347 7.72 -16.64 -18.09
N GLY A 348 7.04 -17.78 -18.05
CA GLY A 348 6.74 -18.49 -16.80
C GLY A 348 8.00 -19.00 -16.10
N ALA A 349 8.89 -19.66 -16.83
CA ALA A 349 10.19 -20.12 -16.33
C ALA A 349 11.05 -18.95 -15.85
N ALA A 350 11.20 -17.90 -16.66
CA ALA A 350 11.98 -16.72 -16.28
C ALA A 350 11.41 -16.03 -15.02
N PHE A 351 10.09 -16.02 -14.83
CA PHE A 351 9.48 -15.55 -13.59
C PHE A 351 9.88 -16.43 -12.39
N ALA A 352 9.76 -17.75 -12.52
CA ALA A 352 10.12 -18.69 -11.45
C ALA A 352 11.61 -18.59 -11.08
N ASP A 353 12.49 -18.48 -12.08
CA ASP A 353 13.93 -18.32 -11.91
C ASP A 353 14.27 -17.02 -11.18
N CYS A 354 13.65 -15.89 -11.57
CA CYS A 354 13.86 -14.62 -10.87
C CYS A 354 13.35 -14.67 -9.42
N ALA A 355 12.21 -15.32 -9.17
CA ALA A 355 11.69 -15.49 -7.82
C ALA A 355 12.67 -16.29 -6.95
N ALA A 356 13.17 -17.42 -7.45
CA ALA A 356 14.18 -18.24 -6.78
C ALA A 356 15.49 -17.47 -6.56
N GLY A 357 15.93 -16.70 -7.56
CA GLY A 357 17.11 -15.84 -7.48
C GLY A 357 16.98 -14.78 -6.38
N MET A 358 15.84 -14.09 -6.29
CA MET A 358 15.59 -13.11 -5.23
C MET A 358 15.56 -13.76 -3.84
N ASP A 359 14.97 -14.95 -3.70
CA ASP A 359 14.94 -15.66 -2.42
C ASP A 359 16.33 -16.13 -1.99
N ALA A 360 17.14 -16.65 -2.92
CA ALA A 360 18.54 -16.97 -2.68
C ALA A 360 19.35 -15.73 -2.29
N PHE A 361 19.12 -14.60 -2.96
CA PHE A 361 19.79 -13.33 -2.70
C PHE A 361 19.52 -12.81 -1.27
N ARG A 362 18.29 -12.96 -0.76
CA ARG A 362 17.92 -12.58 0.62
C ARG A 362 18.59 -13.44 1.69
N GLY A 363 18.98 -14.67 1.36
CA GLY A 363 19.41 -15.69 2.31
C GLY A 363 20.90 -15.69 2.65
N ARG A 364 21.73 -14.87 2.01
CA ARG A 364 23.19 -14.87 2.19
C ARG A 364 23.84 -13.55 1.83
N GLU A 365 25.12 -13.43 2.15
CA GLU A 365 25.98 -12.38 1.60
C GLU A 365 26.20 -12.64 0.10
N THR A 366 26.12 -11.57 -0.69
CA THR A 366 26.10 -11.64 -2.16
C THR A 366 27.28 -10.89 -2.74
N ASP A 367 28.01 -11.52 -3.65
CA ASP A 367 29.13 -10.92 -4.37
C ASP A 367 28.66 -10.24 -5.68
N ARG A 368 29.62 -9.79 -6.50
CA ARG A 368 29.34 -9.12 -7.78
C ARG A 368 28.70 -10.06 -8.81
N THR A 369 29.07 -11.33 -8.82
CA THR A 369 28.55 -12.34 -9.75
C THR A 369 27.08 -12.59 -9.43
N ASP A 370 26.76 -12.76 -8.15
CA ASP A 370 25.38 -12.97 -7.68
C ASP A 370 24.44 -11.83 -8.09
N ARG A 371 24.93 -10.59 -7.99
CA ARG A 371 24.19 -9.39 -8.39
C ARG A 371 23.95 -9.34 -9.90
N ALA A 372 24.97 -9.66 -10.69
CA ALA A 372 24.86 -9.69 -12.15
C ALA A 372 23.89 -10.77 -12.63
N GLU A 373 23.95 -11.97 -12.03
CA GLU A 373 23.02 -13.06 -12.31
C GLU A 373 21.58 -12.65 -11.97
N LEU A 374 21.35 -12.06 -10.79
CA LEU A 374 20.02 -11.58 -10.42
C LEU A 374 19.46 -10.55 -11.41
N VAL A 375 20.29 -9.62 -11.90
CA VAL A 375 19.88 -8.64 -12.92
C VAL A 375 19.46 -9.34 -14.20
N GLU A 376 20.27 -10.26 -14.71
CA GLU A 376 20.00 -10.99 -15.95
C GLU A 376 18.70 -11.80 -15.84
N THR A 377 18.57 -12.59 -14.79
CA THR A 377 17.40 -13.45 -14.58
C THR A 377 16.12 -12.62 -14.44
N CYS A 378 16.14 -11.55 -13.64
CA CYS A 378 14.95 -10.73 -13.43
C CYS A 378 14.62 -9.82 -14.61
N ALA A 379 15.60 -9.39 -15.39
CA ALA A 379 15.36 -8.69 -16.65
C ALA A 379 14.65 -9.60 -17.67
N ALA A 380 15.06 -10.88 -17.74
CA ALA A 380 14.48 -11.87 -18.65
C ALA A 380 13.01 -12.21 -18.33
N ALA A 381 12.62 -12.15 -17.05
CA ALA A 381 11.24 -12.36 -16.61
C ALA A 381 10.27 -11.35 -17.21
N ARG A 382 10.75 -10.13 -17.55
CA ARG A 382 9.94 -9.02 -18.05
C ARG A 382 8.68 -8.79 -17.21
N ASN A 383 8.76 -8.99 -15.90
CA ASN A 383 7.64 -8.79 -14.99
C ASN A 383 7.87 -7.53 -14.16
N HIS A 384 6.96 -6.56 -14.30
CA HIS A 384 7.06 -5.26 -13.63
C HIS A 384 7.28 -5.37 -12.12
N GLY A 385 6.54 -6.25 -11.43
CA GLY A 385 6.66 -6.43 -9.98
C GLY A 385 8.02 -6.98 -9.57
N GLN A 386 8.53 -7.98 -10.31
CA GLN A 386 9.85 -8.56 -10.04
C GLN A 386 10.99 -7.59 -10.32
N LEU A 387 10.91 -6.78 -11.39
CA LEU A 387 11.90 -5.74 -11.66
C LEU A 387 11.99 -4.73 -10.51
N LEU A 388 10.84 -4.32 -9.96
CA LEU A 388 10.80 -3.44 -8.79
C LEU A 388 11.38 -4.08 -7.54
N GLU A 389 11.08 -5.35 -7.27
CA GLU A 389 11.56 -6.01 -6.05
C GLU A 389 13.06 -6.34 -6.14
N ALA A 390 13.52 -6.87 -7.27
CA ALA A 390 14.94 -7.13 -7.51
C ALA A 390 15.77 -5.85 -7.47
N GLY A 391 15.27 -4.76 -8.07
CA GLY A 391 15.93 -3.44 -7.99
C GLY A 391 16.06 -2.94 -6.55
N ARG A 392 15.04 -3.14 -5.71
CA ARG A 392 15.12 -2.81 -4.26
C ARG A 392 16.14 -3.67 -3.51
N LEU A 393 16.22 -4.96 -3.81
CA LEU A 393 17.22 -5.85 -3.21
C LEU A 393 18.64 -5.41 -3.55
N LEU A 394 18.90 -5.10 -4.83
CA LEU A 394 20.20 -4.60 -5.29
C LEU A 394 20.55 -3.26 -4.66
N ALA A 395 19.59 -2.34 -4.56
CA ALA A 395 19.80 -1.05 -3.90
C ALA A 395 20.15 -1.21 -2.41
N ARG A 396 19.50 -2.15 -1.70
CA ARG A 396 19.84 -2.48 -0.30
C ARG A 396 21.23 -3.10 -0.16
N ALA A 397 21.67 -3.85 -1.17
CA ALA A 397 23.03 -4.39 -1.25
C ALA A 397 24.09 -3.35 -1.70
N GLY A 398 23.68 -2.10 -1.93
CA GLY A 398 24.53 -1.00 -2.37
C GLY A 398 24.89 -1.02 -3.86
N ASP A 399 24.28 -1.90 -4.66
CA ASP A 399 24.48 -1.93 -6.11
C ASP A 399 23.46 -1.03 -6.83
N PHE A 400 23.73 0.28 -6.78
CA PHE A 400 22.80 1.27 -7.32
C PHE A 400 22.73 1.24 -8.84
N ASP A 401 23.82 0.91 -9.55
CA ASP A 401 23.80 0.83 -11.01
C ASP A 401 22.89 -0.31 -11.49
N ALA A 402 23.00 -1.48 -10.86
CA ALA A 402 22.11 -2.61 -11.12
C ALA A 402 20.65 -2.29 -10.74
N ALA A 403 20.43 -1.62 -9.61
CA ALA A 403 19.09 -1.20 -9.18
C ALA A 403 18.45 -0.20 -10.16
N ILE A 404 19.22 0.78 -10.65
CA ILE A 404 18.78 1.77 -11.65
C ILE A 404 18.39 1.05 -12.94
N ALA A 405 19.17 0.07 -13.39
CA ALA A 405 18.86 -0.69 -14.59
C ALA A 405 17.49 -1.38 -14.50
N LEU A 406 17.23 -2.11 -13.40
CA LEU A 406 15.95 -2.81 -13.23
C LEU A 406 14.77 -1.86 -12.98
N HIS A 407 14.94 -0.81 -12.15
CA HIS A 407 13.89 0.18 -11.94
C HIS A 407 13.59 1.00 -13.20
N GLY A 408 14.60 1.29 -14.01
CA GLY A 408 14.45 1.91 -15.33
C GLY A 408 13.61 1.06 -16.26
N GLN A 409 13.99 -0.23 -16.40
CA GLN A 409 13.22 -1.19 -17.18
C GLN A 409 11.77 -1.31 -16.68
N ALA A 410 11.53 -1.29 -15.36
CA ALA A 410 10.18 -1.31 -14.80
C ALA A 410 9.38 -0.05 -15.17
N ALA A 411 10.02 1.12 -15.12
CA ALA A 411 9.40 2.41 -15.43
C ALA A 411 9.18 2.62 -16.94
N ASP A 412 9.94 1.94 -17.79
CA ASP A 412 9.73 1.91 -19.24
C ASP A 412 8.64 0.91 -19.61
N GLN A 413 8.58 -0.23 -18.93
CA GLN A 413 7.53 -1.23 -19.13
C GLN A 413 6.14 -0.67 -18.79
N VAL A 414 6.04 0.12 -17.71
CA VAL A 414 4.79 0.75 -17.28
C VAL A 414 5.03 2.26 -17.09
N PRO A 415 4.95 3.06 -18.16
CA PRO A 415 5.28 4.49 -18.13
C PRO A 415 4.44 5.32 -17.15
N ASN A 416 3.21 4.92 -16.89
CA ASN A 416 2.34 5.57 -15.91
C ASN A 416 2.48 5.01 -14.48
N SER A 417 3.46 4.14 -14.21
CA SER A 417 3.70 3.64 -12.85
C SER A 417 4.39 4.68 -11.97
N ILE A 418 3.61 5.26 -11.06
CA ILE A 418 4.12 6.14 -9.98
C ILE A 418 5.15 5.38 -9.12
N ASN A 419 4.86 4.12 -8.76
CA ASN A 419 5.72 3.32 -7.88
C ASN A 419 7.08 3.02 -8.54
N ALA A 420 7.10 2.70 -9.83
CA ALA A 420 8.35 2.49 -10.57
C ALA A 420 9.15 3.77 -10.73
N ARG A 421 8.50 4.89 -11.03
CA ARG A 421 9.16 6.19 -11.16
C ARG A 421 9.79 6.63 -9.83
N ILE A 422 9.09 6.43 -8.71
CA ILE A 422 9.63 6.69 -7.36
C ILE A 422 10.83 5.78 -7.09
N SER A 423 10.72 4.47 -7.36
CA SER A 423 11.79 3.52 -7.07
C SER A 423 13.06 3.82 -7.90
N LEU A 424 12.90 4.23 -9.17
CA LEU A 424 13.99 4.71 -10.01
C LEU A 424 14.64 5.98 -9.46
N LEU A 425 13.84 7.00 -9.09
CA LEU A 425 14.34 8.25 -8.53
C LEU A 425 15.11 8.02 -7.22
N VAL A 426 14.63 7.12 -6.36
CA VAL A 426 15.35 6.70 -5.14
C VAL A 426 16.70 6.09 -5.49
N SER A 427 16.75 5.15 -6.44
CA SER A 427 18.01 4.51 -6.84
C SER A 427 19.00 5.49 -7.48
N LEU A 428 18.52 6.41 -8.33
CA LEU A 428 19.34 7.48 -8.91
C LEU A 428 19.91 8.40 -7.83
N GLN A 429 19.07 8.81 -6.88
CA GLN A 429 19.48 9.66 -5.76
C GLN A 429 20.54 9.00 -4.87
N LEU A 430 20.34 7.73 -4.52
CA LEU A 430 21.28 6.97 -3.70
C LEU A 430 22.59 6.67 -4.46
N GLY A 431 22.49 6.44 -5.77
CA GLY A 431 23.64 6.30 -6.68
C GLY A 431 24.32 7.62 -7.05
N GLY A 432 23.83 8.77 -6.58
CA GLY A 432 24.40 10.08 -6.85
C GLY A 432 24.28 10.57 -8.29
N ARG A 433 23.35 10.03 -9.08
CA ARG A 433 23.11 10.34 -10.50
C ARG A 433 22.00 11.38 -10.67
N PHE A 434 22.25 12.58 -10.13
CA PHE A 434 21.24 13.65 -10.00
C PHE A 434 20.84 14.30 -11.33
N ASP A 435 21.75 14.32 -12.30
CA ASP A 435 21.52 14.77 -13.67
C ASP A 435 20.39 13.97 -14.35
N GLU A 436 20.38 12.66 -14.13
CA GLU A 436 19.36 11.74 -14.66
C GLU A 436 18.01 11.80 -13.93
N MET A 437 17.96 12.37 -12.71
CA MET A 437 16.72 12.45 -11.95
C MET A 437 15.73 13.48 -12.52
N THR A 438 16.20 14.49 -13.24
CA THR A 438 15.42 15.68 -13.61
C THR A 438 14.22 15.33 -14.50
N GLU A 439 14.44 14.55 -15.56
CA GLU A 439 13.37 14.13 -16.47
C GLU A 439 12.35 13.23 -15.76
N HIS A 440 12.83 12.27 -14.96
CA HIS A 440 11.95 11.37 -14.23
C HIS A 440 11.12 12.09 -13.16
N ALA A 441 11.69 13.10 -12.49
CA ALA A 441 10.97 13.91 -11.52
C ALA A 441 9.90 14.80 -12.18
N ARG A 442 10.18 15.39 -13.36
CA ARG A 442 9.17 16.10 -14.16
C ARG A 442 8.01 15.18 -14.52
N ARG A 443 8.30 13.95 -14.98
CA ARG A 443 7.27 12.95 -15.29
C ARG A 443 6.45 12.61 -14.04
N LEU A 444 7.10 12.31 -12.93
CA LEU A 444 6.42 11.99 -11.65
C LEU A 444 5.53 13.13 -11.18
N MET A 445 6.00 14.37 -11.24
CA MET A 445 5.24 15.56 -10.85
C MET A 445 4.00 15.76 -11.72
N ARG A 446 4.05 15.48 -13.04
CA ARG A 446 2.86 15.51 -13.89
C ARG A 446 1.85 14.42 -13.54
N MET A 447 2.33 13.25 -13.14
CA MET A 447 1.50 12.10 -12.78
C MET A 447 0.86 12.25 -11.39
N ALA A 448 1.51 12.95 -10.48
CA ALA A 448 1.08 13.14 -9.10
C ALA A 448 1.33 14.59 -8.63
N PRO A 449 0.60 15.58 -9.19
CA PRO A 449 0.91 17.01 -9.01
C PRO A 449 0.67 17.54 -7.59
N GLU A 450 -0.09 16.82 -6.78
CA GLU A 450 -0.39 17.18 -5.39
C GLU A 450 0.30 16.27 -4.37
N ASP A 451 1.08 15.28 -4.82
CA ASP A 451 1.75 14.34 -3.93
C ASP A 451 3.03 14.95 -3.34
N PRO A 452 3.14 15.13 -2.01
CA PRO A 452 4.30 15.79 -1.41
C PRO A 452 5.62 15.04 -1.61
N GLN A 453 5.60 13.73 -1.88
CA GLN A 453 6.81 12.97 -2.20
C GLN A 453 7.27 13.26 -3.64
N ALA A 454 6.35 13.25 -4.60
CA ALA A 454 6.63 13.62 -5.99
C ALA A 454 7.24 15.04 -6.08
N LEU A 455 6.64 15.99 -5.37
CA LEU A 455 7.09 17.38 -5.35
C LEU A 455 8.46 17.56 -4.71
N ARG A 456 8.77 16.80 -3.65
CA ARG A 456 10.12 16.79 -3.06
C ARG A 456 11.17 16.23 -4.00
N PHE A 457 10.84 15.20 -4.78
CA PHE A 457 11.75 14.71 -5.83
C PHE A 457 12.01 15.79 -6.88
N ALA A 458 10.99 16.50 -7.36
CA ALA A 458 11.19 17.62 -8.29
C ALA A 458 12.14 18.69 -7.72
N ILE A 459 11.96 19.07 -6.46
CA ILE A 459 12.81 20.05 -5.78
C ILE A 459 14.27 19.55 -5.67
N GLN A 460 14.46 18.32 -5.18
CA GLN A 460 15.79 17.73 -5.02
C GLN A 460 16.50 17.53 -6.36
N SER A 461 15.79 17.03 -7.37
CA SER A 461 16.32 16.87 -8.73
C SER A 461 16.68 18.20 -9.36
N GLY A 462 15.86 19.25 -9.19
CA GLY A 462 16.15 20.57 -9.74
C GLY A 462 17.38 21.21 -9.09
N VAL A 463 17.51 21.10 -7.77
CA VAL A 463 18.66 21.65 -7.03
C VAL A 463 19.95 20.90 -7.35
N TRP A 464 19.97 19.57 -7.20
CA TRP A 464 21.19 18.78 -7.38
C TRP A 464 21.49 18.44 -8.85
N GLY A 465 20.48 18.44 -9.72
CA GLY A 465 20.61 18.23 -11.16
C GLY A 465 20.82 19.52 -11.97
N ASN A 466 21.06 20.65 -11.31
CA ASN A 466 21.34 21.96 -11.94
C ASN A 466 20.21 22.47 -12.87
N GLU A 467 18.96 22.27 -12.45
CA GLU A 467 17.73 22.64 -13.15
C GLU A 467 16.84 23.48 -12.19
N PRO A 468 17.22 24.73 -11.90
CA PRO A 468 16.57 25.54 -10.86
C PRO A 468 15.09 25.82 -11.16
N GLU A 469 14.70 25.87 -12.43
CA GLU A 469 13.29 26.04 -12.84
C GLU A 469 12.40 24.90 -12.34
N LEU A 470 12.89 23.66 -12.41
CA LEU A 470 12.19 22.48 -11.90
C LEU A 470 12.05 22.55 -10.37
N ALA A 471 13.08 23.03 -9.68
CA ALA A 471 13.03 23.19 -8.23
C ALA A 471 11.98 24.22 -7.80
N GLU A 472 11.93 25.36 -8.50
CA GLU A 472 10.93 26.42 -8.23
C GLU A 472 9.51 26.01 -8.63
N GLU A 473 9.36 25.20 -9.68
CA GLU A 473 8.07 24.62 -10.05
C GLU A 473 7.56 23.65 -8.97
N GLY A 474 8.41 22.70 -8.55
CA GLY A 474 8.10 21.77 -7.48
C GLY A 474 7.80 22.46 -6.15
N TYR A 475 8.54 23.53 -5.81
CA TYR A 475 8.29 24.34 -4.62
C TYR A 475 6.93 25.05 -4.67
N ARG A 476 6.58 25.69 -5.80
CA ARG A 476 5.29 26.37 -5.95
C ARG A 476 4.12 25.40 -5.83
N ALA A 477 4.26 24.18 -6.35
CA ALA A 477 3.26 23.13 -6.17
C ALA A 477 3.22 22.65 -4.71
N LEU A 478 4.37 22.44 -4.06
CA LEU A 478 4.44 21.99 -2.66
C LEU A 478 3.85 23.02 -1.70
N LEU A 479 4.05 24.31 -1.96
CA LEU A 479 3.47 25.40 -1.18
C LEU A 479 1.93 25.35 -1.17
N LYS A 480 1.32 24.92 -2.28
CA LYS A 480 -0.14 24.74 -2.37
C LYS A 480 -0.59 23.46 -1.67
N ALA A 481 0.13 22.36 -1.87
CA ALA A 481 -0.25 21.04 -1.38
C ALA A 481 0.04 20.83 0.13
N ASP A 482 1.20 21.25 0.62
CA ASP A 482 1.62 21.17 2.02
C ASP A 482 2.49 22.37 2.43
N PRO A 483 1.86 23.47 2.88
CA PRO A 483 2.56 24.69 3.31
C PRO A 483 3.57 24.45 4.44
N ARG A 484 3.40 23.41 5.27
CA ARG A 484 4.31 23.15 6.40
C ARG A 484 5.64 22.61 5.91
N GLN A 485 5.61 21.75 4.89
CA GLN A 485 6.82 21.22 4.27
C GLN A 485 7.50 22.25 3.34
N ALA A 486 6.74 23.18 2.78
CA ALA A 486 7.27 24.21 1.89
C ALA A 486 8.34 25.09 2.55
N GLU A 487 8.21 25.44 3.83
CA GLU A 487 9.23 26.25 4.51
C GLU A 487 10.60 25.54 4.56
N ALA A 488 10.60 24.23 4.83
CA ALA A 488 11.83 23.43 4.80
C ALA A 488 12.38 23.30 3.37
N ALA A 489 11.51 23.17 2.38
CA ALA A 489 11.90 23.11 0.98
C ALA A 489 12.53 24.42 0.48
N ARG A 490 12.00 25.58 0.87
CA ARG A 490 12.58 26.89 0.54
C ARG A 490 14.01 27.00 1.09
N ARG A 491 14.22 26.67 2.37
CA ARG A 491 15.56 26.63 2.97
C ARG A 491 16.51 25.71 2.21
N PHE A 492 16.02 24.56 1.75
CA PHE A 492 16.83 23.62 0.97
C PHE A 492 17.22 24.20 -0.40
N ILE A 493 16.32 24.93 -1.08
CA ILE A 493 16.66 25.55 -2.38
C ILE A 493 17.65 26.70 -2.19
N ASP A 494 17.48 27.54 -1.17
CA ASP A 494 18.33 28.71 -0.92
C ASP A 494 19.75 28.32 -0.46
N ALA A 495 19.86 27.24 0.31
CA ALA A 495 21.11 26.82 0.95
C ALA A 495 21.25 25.30 0.92
N ALA A 496 21.25 24.74 -0.29
CA ALA A 496 21.36 23.30 -0.48
C ALA A 496 22.70 22.77 0.04
N PRO A 497 22.73 21.66 0.80
CA PRO A 497 23.97 20.94 1.03
C PRO A 497 24.51 20.42 -0.30
N PRO A 498 25.85 20.22 -0.42
CA PRO A 498 26.42 19.59 -1.59
C PRO A 498 25.76 18.24 -1.84
N ALA A 499 25.61 17.90 -3.11
CA ALA A 499 25.04 16.62 -3.51
C ALA A 499 25.78 15.47 -2.79
N PRO A 500 25.05 14.51 -2.19
CA PRO A 500 25.65 13.32 -1.61
C PRO A 500 26.61 12.66 -2.59
N ARG A 501 27.84 12.34 -2.14
CA ARG A 501 28.80 11.64 -2.98
C ARG A 501 28.28 10.24 -3.31
N ARG A 502 28.53 9.80 -4.55
CA ARG A 502 28.30 8.42 -5.01
C ARG A 502 28.95 7.46 -4.03
N ARG A 503 28.15 6.62 -3.38
CA ARG A 503 28.61 5.59 -2.45
C ARG A 503 29.14 4.39 -3.19
#